data_AF-A0A540L3F9-F1
#
_entry.id   AF-A0A540L3F9-F1
#
_cell.length_a   1.000
_cell.length_b   1.000
_cell.length_c   1.000
_cell.angle_alpha   90.00
_cell.angle_beta   90.00
_cell.angle_gamma   90.00
#
_symmetry.space_group_name_H-M   'P 1'
#
loop_
_entity.id
_entity.type
_entity.pdbx_description
1 polymer ?
#
loop_
_entity_poly.entity_id
_entity_poly.type
_entity_poly.pdbx_seq_one_letter_code
_entity_poly.pdbx_strand_id
1 'polypeptide(L)'
;MRGLRRLLGRSLSSHTRCQPPRHRNGTQFISRRTYFLSAYSAPTTSYLAHNNSPFSDASPFNSLKWGILGGQKRSMFIQTQSTPNPASLMFYPGKPVMEVGSADFPNARSAMNSPLAKALYGIDGVTRVFYGSDFVTVTKSEDTSWDLLKPEIFAAIMDFYSSGQPLFVDEKAASAMDTAIQEDDSEIVAMIKELLETRIRPAVQDDGGDIEYRGFDPETGTVKLRMQGACSGCPSSAVTLKSGIENMLMHYVPEVKSVEEELDPDDENASLAGQME
;
A
#
# COMPACT_ATOMS: atom_id res chain seq x y z
N MET A 1 42.38 -29.54 51.82
CA MET A 1 42.84 -30.90 51.44
C MET A 1 42.24 -31.21 50.06
N ARG A 2 43.02 -31.08 48.98
CA ARG A 2 43.75 -32.12 48.23
C ARG A 2 42.86 -33.02 47.34
N GLY A 3 43.16 -32.99 46.04
CA GLY A 3 42.79 -33.97 44.99
C GLY A 3 42.11 -33.29 43.78
N LEU A 4 42.69 -32.99 42.61
CA LEU A 4 43.83 -33.47 41.82
C LEU A 4 43.61 -34.80 41.08
N ARG A 5 43.25 -34.71 39.77
CA ARG A 5 43.78 -35.42 38.56
C ARG A 5 42.69 -35.54 37.46
N ARG A 6 42.90 -35.00 36.24
CA ARG A 6 43.65 -35.54 35.05
C ARG A 6 43.01 -36.84 34.51
N LEU A 7 42.85 -37.15 33.22
CA LEU A 7 43.23 -36.60 31.90
C LEU A 7 42.72 -37.61 30.82
N LEU A 8 42.55 -37.16 29.56
CA LEU A 8 42.64 -37.93 28.28
C LEU A 8 41.53 -38.97 27.97
N GLY A 9 41.05 -39.18 26.74
CA GLY A 9 41.37 -38.66 25.41
C GLY A 9 40.77 -39.53 24.28
N ARG A 10 40.90 -39.05 23.03
CA ARG A 10 40.64 -39.67 21.69
C ARG A 10 39.17 -39.76 21.22
N SER A 11 38.76 -39.05 20.17
CA SER A 11 39.13 -39.09 18.73
C SER A 11 38.55 -40.29 17.97
N LEU A 12 37.62 -40.02 17.03
CA LEU A 12 37.53 -40.70 15.74
C LEU A 12 36.81 -39.80 14.72
N SER A 13 37.42 -39.68 13.55
CA SER A 13 36.97 -38.98 12.35
C SER A 13 35.88 -39.77 11.60
N SER A 14 35.02 -39.07 10.85
CA SER A 14 34.79 -39.44 9.44
C SER A 14 34.28 -38.24 8.65
N HIS A 15 35.09 -37.88 7.65
CA HIS A 15 34.74 -37.00 6.54
C HIS A 15 33.69 -37.67 5.65
N THR A 16 32.67 -36.91 5.24
CA THR A 16 32.04 -37.15 3.94
C THR A 16 31.89 -35.81 3.21
N ARG A 17 32.72 -35.66 2.18
CA ARG A 17 32.75 -34.57 1.21
C ARG A 17 32.03 -35.09 -0.04
N CYS A 18 30.92 -34.48 -0.43
CA CYS A 18 30.32 -34.69 -1.75
C CYS A 18 30.42 -33.38 -2.54
N GLN A 19 31.23 -33.43 -3.60
CA GLN A 19 31.36 -32.38 -4.62
C GLN A 19 30.31 -32.58 -5.72
N PRO A 20 29.98 -31.53 -6.49
CA PRO A 20 29.07 -31.59 -7.63
C PRO A 20 29.80 -32.01 -8.92
N PRO A 21 29.09 -32.53 -9.94
CA PRO A 21 29.71 -32.81 -11.23
C PRO A 21 29.76 -31.57 -12.13
N ARG A 22 30.93 -31.35 -12.74
CA ARG A 22 31.15 -30.48 -13.92
C ARG A 22 31.51 -31.36 -15.12
N HIS A 23 30.85 -31.12 -16.26
CA HIS A 23 31.37 -31.17 -17.65
C HIS A 23 30.15 -31.00 -18.60
N ARG A 24 30.18 -30.38 -19.79
CA ARG A 24 31.24 -30.17 -20.79
C ARG A 24 30.78 -29.12 -21.84
N ASN A 25 31.76 -28.52 -22.51
CA ASN A 25 31.73 -27.52 -23.59
C ASN A 25 30.87 -27.86 -24.82
N GLY A 26 30.46 -26.82 -25.58
CA GLY A 26 29.99 -26.95 -26.96
C GLY A 26 29.56 -25.64 -27.64
N THR A 27 30.52 -24.98 -28.28
CA THR A 27 30.46 -24.17 -29.53
C THR A 27 29.13 -23.72 -30.16
N GLN A 28 29.09 -22.42 -30.50
CA GLN A 28 28.64 -21.75 -31.73
C GLN A 28 27.46 -22.35 -32.53
N PHE A 29 26.47 -21.54 -32.89
CA PHE A 29 26.06 -21.35 -34.31
C PHE A 29 25.12 -20.13 -34.46
N ILE A 30 25.44 -19.31 -35.46
CA ILE A 30 24.63 -18.25 -36.06
C ILE A 30 23.47 -18.90 -36.81
N SER A 31 22.26 -18.33 -36.76
CA SER A 31 21.34 -18.43 -37.90
C SER A 31 20.37 -17.25 -37.96
N ARG A 32 20.67 -16.34 -38.91
CA ARG A 32 19.69 -15.50 -39.58
C ARG A 32 18.73 -16.40 -40.36
N ARG A 33 17.42 -16.17 -40.29
CA ARG A 33 16.62 -16.15 -41.51
C ARG A 33 15.32 -15.38 -41.38
N THR A 34 15.14 -14.57 -42.41
CA THR A 34 14.10 -13.61 -42.71
C THR A 34 12.99 -14.21 -43.56
N TYR A 35 11.86 -13.48 -43.57
CA TYR A 35 10.76 -13.45 -44.55
C TYR A 35 9.83 -14.68 -44.60
N PHE A 36 8.52 -14.42 -44.50
CA PHE A 36 7.63 -14.53 -45.65
C PHE A 36 6.34 -13.73 -45.41
N LEU A 37 6.10 -12.74 -46.28
CA LEU A 37 4.78 -12.18 -46.56
C LEU A 37 3.99 -13.21 -47.38
N SER A 38 2.67 -13.28 -47.17
CA SER A 38 1.74 -13.66 -48.24
C SER A 38 0.47 -12.85 -48.12
N ALA A 39 0.28 -11.97 -49.11
CA ALA A 39 -1.01 -11.40 -49.46
C ALA A 39 -1.90 -12.50 -50.05
N TYR A 40 -3.22 -12.38 -49.85
CA TYR A 40 -4.20 -12.99 -50.74
C TYR A 40 -5.26 -11.97 -51.11
N SER A 41 -5.34 -11.77 -52.43
CA SER A 41 -6.27 -10.94 -53.16
C SER A 41 -7.61 -11.65 -53.39
N ALA A 42 -8.66 -10.84 -53.50
CA ALA A 42 -10.05 -11.18 -53.79
C ALA A 42 -10.27 -11.84 -55.18
N PRO A 43 -11.48 -12.37 -55.40
CA PRO A 43 -12.08 -12.41 -56.72
C PRO A 43 -13.31 -11.49 -56.85
N THR A 44 -13.31 -10.81 -57.99
CA THR A 44 -14.32 -10.03 -58.69
C THR A 44 -15.62 -10.78 -58.99
N THR A 45 -16.73 -10.03 -58.96
CA THR A 45 -17.89 -10.29 -59.83
C THR A 45 -18.42 -8.99 -60.40
N SER A 46 -18.45 -8.95 -61.73
CA SER A 46 -18.92 -7.87 -62.60
C SER A 46 -20.43 -7.89 -62.77
N TYR A 47 -21.08 -6.72 -62.83
CA TYR A 47 -22.26 -6.48 -63.68
C TYR A 47 -22.30 -5.02 -64.15
N LEU A 48 -22.53 -4.88 -65.46
CA LEU A 48 -22.70 -3.62 -66.20
C LEU A 48 -24.14 -3.11 -66.09
N ALA A 49 -24.33 -1.79 -65.98
CA ALA A 49 -25.43 -1.09 -66.65
C ALA A 49 -25.16 0.42 -66.76
N HIS A 50 -25.34 0.93 -67.97
CA HIS A 50 -25.31 2.33 -68.42
C HIS A 50 -26.36 3.22 -67.73
N ASN A 51 -26.10 4.53 -67.57
CA ASN A 51 -26.54 5.58 -68.50
C ASN A 51 -26.18 7.01 -68.02
N ASN A 52 -25.95 7.91 -68.97
CA ASN A 52 -25.60 9.33 -68.79
C ASN A 52 -26.80 10.20 -68.37
N SER A 53 -26.57 11.20 -67.50
CA SER A 53 -26.81 12.64 -67.80
C SER A 53 -26.48 13.53 -66.59
N PRO A 54 -26.15 14.83 -66.81
CA PRO A 54 -25.68 15.75 -65.79
C PRO A 54 -26.78 16.76 -65.43
N PHE A 55 -27.22 16.80 -64.18
CA PHE A 55 -27.97 17.95 -63.68
C PHE A 55 -27.58 18.29 -62.26
N SER A 56 -27.15 19.54 -62.11
CA SER A 56 -26.96 20.30 -60.90
C SER A 56 -28.19 20.19 -60.00
N ASP A 57 -27.98 20.00 -58.71
CA ASP A 57 -28.79 20.73 -57.75
C ASP A 57 -28.02 20.99 -56.46
N ALA A 58 -28.02 22.27 -56.09
CA ALA A 58 -27.42 22.79 -54.90
C ALA A 58 -28.36 22.59 -53.71
N SER A 59 -27.83 22.19 -52.57
CA SER A 59 -28.47 22.37 -51.27
C SER A 59 -27.38 22.44 -50.19
N PRO A 60 -27.25 23.55 -49.45
CA PRO A 60 -26.34 23.63 -48.33
C PRO A 60 -27.07 23.14 -47.08
N PHE A 61 -27.17 21.82 -46.90
CA PHE A 61 -27.54 21.30 -45.58
C PHE A 61 -26.29 21.20 -44.72
N ASN A 62 -26.26 22.11 -43.75
CA ASN A 62 -25.30 22.25 -42.67
C ASN A 62 -25.08 20.90 -41.98
N SER A 63 -24.10 20.15 -42.45
CA SER A 63 -23.50 19.02 -41.72
C SER A 63 -22.72 19.64 -40.57
N LEU A 64 -23.45 19.92 -39.49
CA LEU A 64 -22.86 20.11 -38.18
C LEU A 64 -22.13 18.80 -37.89
N LYS A 65 -20.83 18.77 -38.18
CA LYS A 65 -19.92 17.76 -37.66
C LYS A 65 -20.08 17.85 -36.15
N TRP A 66 -20.87 16.94 -35.58
CA TRP A 66 -20.89 16.69 -34.15
C TRP A 66 -19.49 16.20 -33.82
N GLY A 67 -18.61 17.17 -33.56
CA GLY A 67 -17.31 16.94 -32.98
C GLY A 67 -17.55 16.03 -31.81
N ILE A 68 -16.84 14.91 -31.83
CA ILE A 68 -16.80 13.88 -30.80
C ILE A 68 -16.72 14.61 -29.45
N LEU A 69 -17.87 14.77 -28.78
CA LEU A 69 -17.89 14.94 -27.35
C LEU A 69 -17.42 13.58 -26.85
N GLY A 70 -16.10 13.46 -26.71
CA GLY A 70 -15.49 12.43 -25.91
C GLY A 70 -16.05 12.64 -24.52
N GLY A 71 -17.19 12.00 -24.25
CA GLY A 71 -17.79 11.97 -22.94
C GLY A 71 -16.68 11.52 -22.01
N GLN A 72 -16.26 12.40 -21.11
CA GLN A 72 -15.29 12.03 -20.09
C GLN A 72 -15.84 10.77 -19.44
N LYS A 73 -15.15 9.66 -19.65
CA LYS A 73 -15.52 8.37 -19.09
C LYS A 73 -15.28 8.51 -17.59
N ARG A 74 -16.28 9.00 -16.86
CA ARG A 74 -16.29 9.03 -15.39
C ARG A 74 -16.48 7.59 -14.93
N SER A 75 -15.40 6.81 -14.99
CA SER A 75 -15.41 5.40 -14.64
C SER A 75 -14.62 5.11 -13.37
N MET A 76 -14.45 6.10 -12.48
CA MET A 76 -13.95 5.82 -11.14
C MET A 76 -15.13 5.35 -10.29
N PHE A 77 -15.03 4.12 -9.79
CA PHE A 77 -16.00 3.53 -8.87
C PHE A 77 -15.27 3.22 -7.57
N ILE A 78 -15.66 3.92 -6.50
CA ILE A 78 -15.04 3.76 -5.19
C ILE A 78 -15.80 2.66 -4.45
N GLN A 79 -15.10 1.62 -4.01
CA GLN A 79 -15.67 0.58 -3.15
C GLN A 79 -15.40 0.90 -1.68
N THR A 80 -16.25 0.43 -0.78
CA THR A 80 -16.05 0.59 0.66
C THR A 80 -15.95 -0.77 1.36
N GLN A 81 -15.06 -0.90 2.34
CA GLN A 81 -14.99 -2.07 3.21
C GLN A 81 -14.97 -1.64 4.68
N SER A 82 -15.67 -2.40 5.52
CA SER A 82 -15.70 -2.20 6.97
C SER A 82 -14.44 -2.71 7.63
N THR A 83 -13.94 -1.95 8.62
CA THR A 83 -12.83 -2.37 9.49
C THR A 83 -13.35 -2.90 10.82
N PRO A 84 -12.54 -3.61 11.63
CA PRO A 84 -12.90 -3.95 13.01
C PRO A 84 -13.22 -2.74 13.89
N ASN A 85 -12.65 -1.57 13.56
CA ASN A 85 -12.99 -0.29 14.19
C ASN A 85 -14.27 0.30 13.56
N PRO A 86 -15.38 0.47 14.30
CA PRO A 86 -16.64 1.01 13.75
C PRO A 86 -16.56 2.49 13.37
N ALA A 87 -15.60 3.22 13.95
CA ALA A 87 -15.33 4.62 13.62
C ALA A 87 -14.48 4.77 12.35
N SER A 88 -13.95 3.68 11.79
CA SER A 88 -13.12 3.70 10.58
C SER A 88 -13.78 2.96 9.42
N LEU A 89 -13.52 3.43 8.20
CA LEU A 89 -14.00 2.81 6.97
C LEU A 89 -12.95 2.95 5.87
N MET A 90 -12.72 1.87 5.11
CA MET A 90 -11.80 1.85 3.98
C MET A 90 -12.52 2.21 2.68
N PHE A 91 -11.87 3.01 1.86
CA PHE A 91 -12.32 3.47 0.55
C PHE A 91 -11.30 3.06 -0.52
N TYR A 92 -11.74 2.29 -1.50
CA TYR A 92 -10.91 1.74 -2.58
C TYR A 92 -11.24 2.47 -3.89
N PRO A 93 -10.42 3.44 -4.35
CA PRO A 93 -10.68 4.19 -5.57
C PRO A 93 -10.49 3.40 -6.87
N GLY A 94 -10.01 2.15 -6.78
CA GLY A 94 -9.69 1.30 -7.94
C GLY A 94 -8.40 1.71 -8.66
N LYS A 95 -7.57 2.54 -8.01
CA LYS A 95 -6.22 2.91 -8.41
C LYS A 95 -5.31 2.84 -7.18
N PRO A 96 -4.01 2.56 -7.36
CA PRO A 96 -3.05 2.71 -6.27
C PRO A 96 -3.11 4.12 -5.67
N VAL A 97 -3.13 4.18 -4.34
CA VAL A 97 -3.01 5.40 -3.55
C VAL A 97 -1.53 5.63 -3.25
N MET A 98 -0.89 4.70 -2.55
CA MET A 98 0.55 4.72 -2.29
C MET A 98 1.26 3.66 -3.14
N GLU A 99 2.30 4.05 -3.87
CA GLU A 99 3.14 3.07 -4.58
C GLU A 99 4.00 2.25 -3.61
N VAL A 100 4.41 2.88 -2.51
CA VAL A 100 5.32 2.34 -1.51
C VAL A 100 4.93 2.86 -0.14
N GLY A 101 4.90 1.95 0.84
CA GLY A 101 4.65 2.29 2.23
C GLY A 101 3.23 2.78 2.48
N SER A 102 3.09 3.59 3.51
CA SER A 102 1.82 4.13 3.98
C SER A 102 2.03 5.54 4.53
N ALA A 103 0.93 6.27 4.71
CA ALA A 103 0.97 7.60 5.30
C ALA A 103 -0.21 7.80 6.25
N ASP A 104 0.09 8.20 7.49
CA ASP A 104 -0.91 8.48 8.52
C ASP A 104 -1.03 9.99 8.73
N PHE A 105 -2.27 10.47 8.78
CA PHE A 105 -2.60 11.85 9.05
C PHE A 105 -3.52 11.86 10.29
N PRO A 106 -2.94 11.95 11.51
CA PRO A 106 -3.71 11.94 12.75
C PRO A 106 -4.37 13.27 13.10
N ASN A 107 -3.96 14.38 12.46
CA ASN A 107 -4.54 15.70 12.68
C ASN A 107 -4.56 16.55 11.41
N ALA A 108 -5.34 17.64 11.43
CA ALA A 108 -5.48 18.54 10.27
C ALA A 108 -4.16 19.19 9.84
N ARG A 109 -3.17 19.31 10.74
CA ARG A 109 -1.87 19.90 10.43
C ARG A 109 -1.04 18.96 9.56
N SER A 110 -0.95 17.67 9.92
CA SER A 110 -0.25 16.68 9.09
C SER A 110 -0.92 16.50 7.74
N ALA A 111 -2.25 16.59 7.68
CA ALA A 111 -3.03 16.51 6.44
C ALA A 111 -2.71 17.60 5.42
N MET A 112 -2.16 18.75 5.82
CA MET A 112 -1.80 19.83 4.90
C MET A 112 -0.74 19.42 3.85
N ASN A 113 0.02 18.36 4.13
CA ASN A 113 1.07 17.86 3.24
C ASN A 113 0.53 17.04 2.07
N SER A 114 -0.77 16.69 2.05
CA SER A 114 -1.45 15.99 0.97
C SER A 114 -2.71 16.74 0.53
N PRO A 115 -2.87 17.09 -0.75
CA PRO A 115 -4.10 17.73 -1.23
C PRO A 115 -5.36 16.89 -0.97
N LEU A 116 -5.24 15.56 -1.12
CA LEU A 116 -6.34 14.64 -0.83
C LEU A 116 -6.65 14.59 0.67
N ALA A 117 -5.63 14.54 1.54
CA ALA A 117 -5.83 14.43 2.99
C ALA A 117 -6.45 15.73 3.51
N LYS A 118 -5.95 16.87 3.03
CA LYS A 118 -6.52 18.19 3.30
C LYS A 118 -7.99 18.29 2.88
N ALA A 119 -8.34 17.77 1.70
CA ALA A 119 -9.73 17.77 1.23
C ALA A 119 -10.63 16.91 2.13
N LEU A 120 -10.16 15.72 2.51
CA LEU A 120 -10.89 14.81 3.38
C LEU A 120 -11.05 15.37 4.81
N TYR A 121 -10.01 15.99 5.37
CA TYR A 121 -10.07 16.66 6.67
C TYR A 121 -10.94 17.92 6.68
N GLY A 122 -11.22 18.49 5.51
CA GLY A 122 -12.15 19.61 5.39
C GLY A 122 -13.61 19.20 5.54
N ILE A 123 -13.91 17.89 5.53
CA ILE A 123 -15.25 17.33 5.75
C ILE A 123 -15.49 17.29 7.25
N ASP A 124 -16.60 17.88 7.69
CA ASP A 124 -16.98 17.90 9.09
C ASP A 124 -17.22 16.48 9.63
N GLY A 125 -16.67 16.20 10.81
CA GLY A 125 -16.70 14.87 11.43
C GLY A 125 -15.58 13.91 11.01
N VAL A 126 -14.63 14.29 10.14
CA VAL A 126 -13.41 13.49 9.86
C VAL A 126 -12.31 13.81 10.86
N THR A 127 -11.79 12.78 11.55
CA THR A 127 -10.80 12.93 12.64
C THR A 127 -9.42 12.39 12.28
N ARG A 128 -9.32 11.38 11.41
CA ARG A 128 -8.07 10.79 10.93
C ARG A 128 -8.21 10.33 9.48
N VAL A 129 -7.14 10.48 8.71
CA VAL A 129 -7.02 9.94 7.35
C VAL A 129 -5.76 9.10 7.29
N PHE A 130 -5.83 7.95 6.62
CA PHE A 130 -4.69 7.07 6.43
C PHE A 130 -4.66 6.54 5.00
N TYR A 131 -3.47 6.46 4.41
CA TYR A 131 -3.24 5.91 3.08
C TYR A 131 -2.51 4.58 3.17
N GLY A 132 -3.17 3.54 2.66
CA GLY A 132 -2.55 2.27 2.33
C GLY A 132 -2.11 2.22 0.87
N SER A 133 -1.76 1.03 0.39
CA SER A 133 -1.35 0.78 -0.99
C SER A 133 -2.45 1.16 -2.00
N ASP A 134 -3.64 0.55 -1.87
CA ASP A 134 -4.76 0.69 -2.81
C ASP A 134 -6.03 1.30 -2.19
N PHE A 135 -5.93 1.77 -0.95
CA PHE A 135 -7.07 2.26 -0.19
C PHE A 135 -6.75 3.51 0.64
N VAL A 136 -7.80 4.25 0.96
CA VAL A 136 -7.80 5.33 1.96
C VAL A 136 -8.71 4.92 3.10
N THR A 137 -8.18 4.89 4.32
CA THR A 137 -9.00 4.74 5.53
C THR A 137 -9.35 6.13 6.06
N VAL A 138 -10.63 6.34 6.34
CA VAL A 138 -11.10 7.54 7.05
C VAL A 138 -11.65 7.11 8.40
N THR A 139 -11.28 7.83 9.44
CA THR A 139 -11.87 7.71 10.77
C THR A 139 -12.72 8.93 11.04
N LYS A 140 -13.93 8.69 11.56
CA LYS A 140 -14.90 9.73 11.91
C LYS A 140 -14.96 9.97 13.41
N SER A 141 -15.55 11.08 13.81
CA SER A 141 -15.99 11.34 15.18
C SER A 141 -17.18 10.45 15.57
N GLU A 142 -17.44 10.29 16.86
CA GLU A 142 -18.50 9.41 17.37
C GLU A 142 -19.91 9.92 17.06
N ASP A 143 -20.08 11.24 16.98
CA ASP A 143 -21.35 11.95 16.77
C ASP A 143 -21.82 12.00 15.31
N THR A 144 -20.93 11.73 14.35
CA THR A 144 -21.24 11.81 12.92
C THR A 144 -21.65 10.46 12.32
N SER A 145 -22.58 10.42 11.37
CA SER A 145 -23.01 9.19 10.70
C SER A 145 -22.30 8.97 9.35
N TRP A 146 -22.04 7.71 9.00
CA TRP A 146 -21.43 7.35 7.73
C TRP A 146 -22.30 7.70 6.50
N ASP A 147 -23.61 7.83 6.68
CA ASP A 147 -24.54 8.14 5.58
C ASP A 147 -24.37 9.59 5.07
N LEU A 148 -23.94 10.50 5.95
CA LEU A 148 -23.62 11.89 5.60
C LEU A 148 -22.19 12.00 5.05
N LEU A 149 -21.24 11.27 5.63
CA LEU A 149 -19.83 11.33 5.25
C LEU A 149 -19.54 10.68 3.89
N LYS A 150 -20.17 9.54 3.58
CA LYS A 150 -19.87 8.78 2.36
C LYS A 150 -20.01 9.62 1.08
N PRO A 151 -21.12 10.34 0.84
CA PRO A 151 -21.24 11.21 -0.33
C PRO A 151 -20.12 12.25 -0.45
N GLU A 152 -19.75 12.89 0.66
CA GLU A 152 -18.71 13.93 0.68
C GLU A 152 -17.31 13.34 0.43
N ILE A 153 -17.00 12.22 1.08
CA ILE A 153 -15.72 11.51 0.89
C ILE A 153 -15.59 11.02 -0.55
N PHE A 154 -16.66 10.44 -1.13
CA PHE A 154 -16.64 10.03 -2.54
C PHE A 154 -16.38 11.21 -3.46
N ALA A 155 -17.06 12.34 -3.23
CA ALA A 155 -16.85 13.55 -4.02
C ALA A 155 -15.40 14.04 -3.94
N ALA A 156 -14.82 14.11 -2.74
CA ALA A 156 -13.44 14.54 -2.52
C ALA A 156 -12.42 13.63 -3.23
N ILE A 157 -12.56 12.30 -3.10
CA ILE A 157 -11.68 11.33 -3.76
C ILE A 157 -11.81 11.44 -5.29
N MET A 158 -13.03 11.49 -5.81
CA MET A 158 -13.26 11.60 -7.25
C MET A 158 -12.71 12.91 -7.83
N ASP A 159 -12.88 14.03 -7.13
CA ASP A 159 -12.36 15.33 -7.55
C ASP A 159 -10.83 15.33 -7.57
N PHE A 160 -10.19 14.82 -6.51
CA PHE A 160 -8.74 14.68 -6.45
C PHE A 160 -8.18 13.90 -7.65
N TYR A 161 -8.67 12.68 -7.90
CA TYR A 161 -8.19 11.87 -9.02
C TYR A 161 -8.56 12.43 -10.41
N SER A 162 -9.59 13.27 -10.50
CA SER A 162 -9.96 13.97 -11.74
C SER A 162 -9.10 15.21 -11.98
N SER A 163 -8.64 15.85 -10.91
CA SER A 163 -7.79 17.05 -10.96
C SER A 163 -6.36 16.75 -11.41
N GLY A 164 -5.88 15.51 -11.17
CA GLY A 164 -4.50 15.12 -11.47
C GLY A 164 -3.45 15.77 -10.56
N GLN A 165 -3.86 16.29 -9.41
CA GLN A 165 -2.94 16.81 -8.40
C GLN A 165 -2.04 15.71 -7.84
N PRO A 166 -0.80 16.05 -7.42
CA PRO A 166 0.07 15.09 -6.76
C PRO A 166 -0.53 14.69 -5.40
N LEU A 167 -0.25 13.47 -4.95
CA LEU A 167 -0.71 12.99 -3.64
C LEU A 167 -0.06 13.74 -2.49
N PHE A 168 1.19 14.17 -2.66
CA PHE A 168 1.93 14.96 -1.67
C PHE A 168 2.38 16.29 -2.29
N VAL A 169 2.38 17.34 -1.47
CA VAL A 169 2.92 18.65 -1.85
C VAL A 169 4.45 18.61 -1.89
N ASP A 170 5.06 17.88 -0.95
CA ASP A 170 6.51 17.69 -0.86
C ASP A 170 6.91 16.26 -1.25
N GLU A 171 7.83 16.11 -2.20
CA GLU A 171 8.30 14.79 -2.67
C GLU A 171 8.96 13.95 -1.56
N LYS A 172 9.50 14.59 -0.51
CA LYS A 172 10.09 13.90 0.65
C LYS A 172 9.05 13.21 1.54
N ALA A 173 7.78 13.61 1.47
CA ALA A 173 6.71 13.00 2.26
C ALA A 173 6.26 11.63 1.70
N ALA A 174 6.65 11.30 0.46
CA ALA A 174 6.25 10.08 -0.23
C ALA A 174 7.07 8.83 0.16
N SER A 175 8.02 8.93 1.11
CA SER A 175 8.95 7.83 1.44
C SER A 175 9.06 7.60 2.94
N ALA A 176 7.95 7.23 3.60
CA ALA A 176 8.01 6.59 4.90
C ALA A 176 8.20 5.06 4.71
N MET A 177 9.42 4.64 4.40
CA MET A 177 9.83 3.23 4.55
C MET A 177 10.50 3.06 5.91
N ASP A 178 9.70 3.08 6.97
CA ASP A 178 10.21 2.95 8.34
C ASP A 178 10.81 1.55 8.63
N THR A 179 10.36 0.52 7.90
CA THR A 179 10.89 -0.85 7.99
C THR A 179 12.08 -1.13 7.05
N ALA A 180 12.64 -0.13 6.38
CA ALA A 180 13.83 -0.35 5.56
C ALA A 180 14.99 -0.89 6.43
N ILE A 181 15.54 -2.04 6.03
CA ILE A 181 16.70 -2.65 6.69
C ILE A 181 17.93 -1.84 6.29
N GLN A 182 18.59 -1.24 7.28
CA GLN A 182 19.83 -0.48 7.11
C GLN A 182 21.04 -1.37 7.40
N GLU A 183 22.21 -1.03 6.85
CA GLU A 183 23.44 -1.83 7.02
C GLU A 183 23.96 -1.83 8.48
N ASP A 184 23.55 -0.86 9.27
CA ASP A 184 23.86 -0.72 10.70
C ASP A 184 22.84 -1.38 11.64
N ASP A 185 21.73 -1.91 11.10
CA ASP A 185 20.78 -2.66 11.90
C ASP A 185 21.40 -3.95 12.45
N SER A 186 21.15 -4.23 13.73
CA SER A 186 21.51 -5.53 14.30
C SER A 186 20.72 -6.67 13.62
N GLU A 187 21.28 -7.89 13.64
CA GLU A 187 20.60 -9.07 13.09
C GLU A 187 19.19 -9.27 13.67
N ILE A 188 19.00 -8.92 14.95
CA ILE A 188 17.71 -8.98 15.66
C ILE A 188 16.74 -7.94 15.08
N VAL A 189 17.19 -6.69 14.90
CA VAL A 189 16.36 -5.61 14.33
C VAL A 189 15.97 -5.92 12.89
N ALA A 190 16.90 -6.43 12.08
CA ALA A 190 16.60 -6.86 10.71
C ALA A 190 15.54 -7.97 10.69
N MET A 191 15.64 -8.96 11.59
CA MET A 191 14.63 -10.02 11.72
C MET A 191 13.27 -9.50 12.16
N ILE A 192 13.23 -8.56 13.12
CA ILE A 192 11.99 -7.90 13.54
C ILE A 192 11.35 -7.17 12.35
N LYS A 193 12.12 -6.32 11.65
CA LYS A 193 11.64 -5.58 10.47
C LYS A 193 11.10 -6.52 9.38
N GLU A 194 11.80 -7.62 9.09
CA GLU A 194 11.34 -8.61 8.12
C GLU A 194 10.01 -9.25 8.53
N LEU A 195 9.85 -9.62 9.80
CA LEU A 195 8.61 -10.21 10.30
C LEU A 195 7.45 -9.22 10.25
N LEU A 196 7.70 -7.97 10.65
CA LEU A 196 6.71 -6.89 10.57
C LEU A 196 6.21 -6.75 9.12
N GLU A 197 7.12 -6.66 8.16
CA GLU A 197 6.80 -6.46 6.75
C GLU A 197 6.07 -7.66 6.13
N THR A 198 6.55 -8.87 6.40
CA THR A 198 6.10 -10.07 5.66
C THR A 198 4.86 -10.72 6.25
N ARG A 199 4.59 -10.54 7.54
CA ARG A 199 3.49 -11.24 8.25
C ARG A 199 2.52 -10.32 8.96
N ILE A 200 3.02 -9.26 9.58
CA ILE A 200 2.18 -8.41 10.44
C ILE A 200 1.45 -7.36 9.61
N ARG A 201 2.19 -6.52 8.88
CA ARG A 201 1.64 -5.43 8.08
C ARG A 201 0.53 -5.87 7.11
N PRO A 202 0.62 -7.02 6.40
CA PRO A 202 -0.47 -7.47 5.55
C PRO A 202 -1.79 -7.65 6.31
N ALA A 203 -1.76 -8.27 7.48
CA ALA A 203 -2.95 -8.47 8.29
C ALA A 203 -3.50 -7.15 8.88
N VAL A 204 -2.60 -6.23 9.26
CA VAL A 204 -3.00 -4.91 9.81
C VAL A 204 -3.59 -4.00 8.73
N GLN A 205 -3.05 -4.06 7.51
CA GLN A 205 -3.57 -3.32 6.36
C GLN A 205 -4.92 -3.83 5.89
N ASP A 206 -5.18 -5.13 5.99
CA ASP A 206 -6.52 -5.71 5.76
C ASP A 206 -7.56 -5.14 6.76
N ASP A 207 -7.13 -4.80 7.98
CA ASP A 207 -7.94 -4.13 8.99
C ASP A 207 -7.99 -2.59 8.82
N GLY A 208 -7.34 -2.04 7.79
CA GLY A 208 -7.38 -0.62 7.44
C GLY A 208 -6.40 0.27 8.20
N GLY A 209 -5.38 -0.29 8.84
CA GLY A 209 -4.32 0.44 9.52
C GLY A 209 -2.91 0.04 9.05
N ASP A 210 -1.92 0.44 9.83
CA ASP A 210 -0.55 -0.03 9.67
C ASP A 210 0.21 0.09 10.99
N ILE A 211 1.45 -0.38 11.00
CA ILE A 211 2.38 -0.22 12.12
C ILE A 211 3.68 0.44 11.69
N GLU A 212 4.18 1.32 12.55
CA GLU A 212 5.47 1.98 12.41
C GLU A 212 6.40 1.48 13.52
N TYR A 213 7.55 0.96 13.15
CA TYR A 213 8.61 0.51 14.03
C TYR A 213 9.40 1.70 14.60
N ARG A 214 9.29 1.94 15.91
CA ARG A 214 10.01 3.03 16.59
C ARG A 214 11.38 2.62 17.12
N GLY A 215 11.59 1.33 17.39
CA GLY A 215 12.88 0.84 17.84
C GLY A 215 12.80 -0.46 18.64
N PHE A 216 13.96 -0.96 19.03
CA PHE A 216 14.12 -2.13 19.89
C PHE A 216 15.16 -1.84 20.95
N ASP A 217 14.81 -2.10 22.21
CA ASP A 217 15.72 -2.02 23.34
C ASP A 217 16.30 -3.42 23.64
N PRO A 218 17.60 -3.66 23.38
CA PRO A 218 18.22 -4.96 23.59
C PRO A 218 18.42 -5.33 25.07
N GLU A 219 18.41 -4.36 25.99
CA GLU A 219 18.60 -4.64 27.42
C GLU A 219 17.31 -5.21 28.03
N THR A 220 16.18 -4.57 27.71
CA THR A 220 14.86 -4.99 28.19
C THR A 220 14.27 -6.10 27.32
N GLY A 221 14.58 -6.12 26.02
CA GLY A 221 13.93 -6.96 25.01
C GLY A 221 12.60 -6.37 24.52
N THR A 222 12.40 -5.06 24.66
CA THR A 222 11.14 -4.38 24.30
C THR A 222 11.19 -3.82 22.89
N VAL A 223 10.20 -4.17 22.07
CA VAL A 223 9.97 -3.56 20.75
C VAL A 223 8.96 -2.42 20.89
N LYS A 224 9.31 -1.24 20.40
CA LYS A 224 8.42 -0.07 20.37
C LYS A 224 7.80 0.06 18.98
N LEU A 225 6.48 0.11 18.94
CA LEU A 225 5.70 0.29 17.71
C LEU A 225 4.74 1.45 17.88
N ARG A 226 4.35 2.09 16.78
CA ARG A 226 3.24 3.03 16.73
C ARG A 226 2.15 2.47 15.82
N MET A 227 0.91 2.50 16.29
CA MET A 227 -0.25 2.07 15.51
C MET A 227 -0.77 3.24 14.65
N GLN A 228 -1.05 2.97 13.38
CA GLN A 228 -1.53 3.95 12.40
C GLN A 228 -2.90 3.57 11.84
N GLY A 229 -3.60 4.55 11.23
CA GLY A 229 -4.90 4.33 10.60
C GLY A 229 -5.98 3.81 11.55
N ALA A 230 -6.75 2.79 11.11
CA ALA A 230 -7.86 2.23 11.89
C ALA A 230 -7.45 1.60 13.24
N CYS A 231 -6.18 1.18 13.36
CA CYS A 231 -5.64 0.54 14.55
C CYS A 231 -5.30 1.54 15.66
N SER A 232 -5.10 2.82 15.31
CA SER A 232 -4.78 3.88 16.26
C SER A 232 -6.03 4.35 17.01
N GLY A 233 -5.95 4.49 18.34
CA GLY A 233 -7.03 5.04 19.16
C GLY A 233 -8.24 4.10 19.39
N CYS A 234 -8.16 2.83 18.99
CA CYS A 234 -9.21 1.85 19.25
C CYS A 234 -8.89 1.05 20.52
N PRO A 235 -9.59 1.27 21.66
CA PRO A 235 -9.24 0.60 22.92
C PRO A 235 -9.47 -0.91 22.88
N SER A 236 -10.44 -1.40 22.12
CA SER A 236 -10.69 -2.84 21.95
C SER A 236 -9.65 -3.50 21.05
N SER A 237 -9.24 -2.83 19.98
CA SER A 237 -8.29 -3.40 19.01
C SER A 237 -6.84 -3.22 19.43
N ALA A 238 -6.50 -2.16 20.17
CA ALA A 238 -5.12 -1.91 20.62
C ALA A 238 -4.60 -3.07 21.49
N VAL A 239 -5.39 -3.54 22.45
CA VAL A 239 -4.97 -4.64 23.34
C VAL A 239 -4.81 -5.95 22.54
N THR A 240 -5.81 -6.32 21.73
CA THR A 240 -5.80 -7.58 20.99
C THR A 240 -4.71 -7.61 19.92
N LEU A 241 -4.56 -6.52 19.16
CA LEU A 241 -3.56 -6.43 18.11
C LEU A 241 -2.15 -6.44 18.70
N LYS A 242 -1.91 -5.63 19.75
CA LYS A 242 -0.63 -5.60 20.46
C LYS A 242 -0.25 -7.00 20.96
N SER A 243 -1.16 -7.69 21.64
CA SER A 243 -0.90 -9.05 22.11
C SER A 243 -0.66 -10.04 20.97
N GLY A 244 -1.36 -9.90 19.84
CA GLY A 244 -1.12 -10.72 18.65
C GLY A 244 0.28 -10.53 18.06
N ILE A 245 0.71 -9.27 17.95
CA ILE A 245 2.04 -8.88 17.47
C ILE A 245 3.12 -9.40 18.43
N GLU A 246 2.94 -9.17 19.73
CA GLU A 246 3.87 -9.61 20.78
C GLU A 246 4.08 -11.12 20.76
N ASN A 247 2.99 -11.90 20.75
CA ASN A 247 3.06 -13.36 20.70
C ASN A 247 3.81 -13.87 19.46
N MET A 248 3.59 -13.24 18.31
CA MET A 248 4.26 -13.62 17.07
C MET A 248 5.75 -13.26 17.10
N LEU A 249 6.11 -12.06 17.54
CA LEU A 249 7.51 -11.64 17.64
C LEU A 249 8.27 -12.52 18.64
N MET A 250 7.71 -12.79 19.82
CA MET A 250 8.31 -13.68 20.81
C MET A 250 8.51 -15.11 20.30
N HIS A 251 7.65 -15.59 19.38
CA HIS A 251 7.76 -16.92 18.81
C HIS A 251 8.93 -17.06 17.83
N TYR A 252 9.15 -16.05 16.99
CA TYR A 252 10.17 -16.08 15.95
C TYR A 252 11.50 -15.44 16.39
N VAL A 253 11.47 -14.52 17.36
CA VAL A 253 12.62 -13.77 17.88
C VAL A 253 12.65 -13.91 19.41
N PRO A 254 13.34 -14.92 19.96
CA PRO A 254 13.32 -15.22 21.40
C PRO A 254 13.94 -14.12 22.28
N GLU A 255 14.66 -13.18 21.68
CA GLU A 255 15.20 -11.98 22.35
C GLU A 255 14.13 -10.93 22.66
N VAL A 256 13.01 -10.94 21.93
CA VAL A 256 11.86 -10.08 22.19
C VAL A 256 11.09 -10.63 23.38
N LYS A 257 10.85 -9.78 24.39
CA LYS A 257 10.10 -10.12 25.61
C LYS A 257 8.76 -9.43 25.73
N SER A 258 8.62 -8.25 25.14
CA SER A 258 7.39 -7.47 25.16
C SER A 258 7.33 -6.47 24.01
N VAL A 259 6.13 -6.02 23.69
CA VAL A 259 5.88 -4.92 22.75
C VAL A 259 5.27 -3.76 23.52
N GLU A 260 5.62 -2.53 23.16
CA GLU A 260 5.03 -1.31 23.70
C GLU A 260 4.56 -0.40 22.57
N GLU A 261 3.42 0.28 22.79
CA GLU A 261 2.92 1.28 21.86
C GLU A 261 3.47 2.65 22.25
N GLU A 262 4.10 3.34 21.30
CA GLU A 262 4.59 4.70 21.45
C GLU A 262 3.67 5.66 20.70
N LEU A 263 3.06 6.58 21.44
CA LEU A 263 2.20 7.63 20.90
C LEU A 263 3.02 8.90 20.69
N ASP A 264 2.80 9.58 19.57
CA ASP A 264 3.44 10.86 19.33
C ASP A 264 2.81 11.92 20.26
N PRO A 265 3.60 12.85 20.82
CA PRO A 265 3.08 13.88 21.73
C PRO A 265 2.04 14.80 21.07
N ASP A 266 2.10 14.93 19.75
CA ASP A 266 1.11 15.69 18.97
C ASP A 266 -0.25 14.98 18.90
N ASP A 267 -0.30 13.66 19.11
CA ASP A 267 -1.52 12.85 19.12
C ASP A 267 -2.20 12.87 20.52
N GLU A 268 -1.43 13.05 21.60
CA GLU A 268 -1.97 13.19 22.97
C GLU A 268 -2.81 14.46 23.14
N ASN A 269 -2.43 15.56 22.50
CA ASN A 269 -3.15 16.83 22.63
C ASN A 269 -4.48 16.83 21.86
N ALA A 270 -4.55 16.08 20.76
CA ALA A 270 -5.78 15.93 19.97
C ALA A 270 -6.83 15.05 20.69
N SER A 271 -6.39 14.02 21.41
CA SER A 271 -7.26 13.13 22.18
C SER A 271 -7.81 13.76 23.46
N LEU A 272 -7.08 14.69 24.07
CA LEU A 272 -7.53 15.45 25.24
C LEU A 272 -8.50 16.59 24.91
N ALA A 273 -8.39 17.20 23.72
CA ALA A 273 -9.28 18.29 23.30
C ALA A 273 -10.73 17.82 23.06
N GLY A 274 -10.94 16.57 22.64
CA GLY A 274 -12.27 16.00 22.38
C GLY A 274 -13.03 15.53 23.64
N GLN A 275 -12.40 15.50 24.82
CA GLN A 275 -13.03 15.04 26.08
C GLN A 275 -13.50 16.20 26.98
N MET A 276 -13.39 17.45 26.53
CA MET A 276 -13.72 18.64 27.32
C MET A 276 -14.91 19.47 26.80
N GLU A 277 -15.70 18.96 25.86
CA GLU A 277 -17.00 19.56 25.48
C GLU A 277 -18.20 18.71 25.92
#